data_AF-A0A8S2JP30-F1
#
_entry.id   AF-A0A8S2JP30-F1
#
_cell.length_a   1.000
_cell.length_b   1.000
_cell.length_c   1.000
_cell.angle_alpha   90.00
_cell.angle_beta   90.00
_cell.angle_gamma   90.00
#
_symmetry.space_group_name_H-M   'P 1'
#
loop_
_entity.id
_entity.type
_entity.pdbx_description
1 polymer ?
#
loop_
_entity_poly.entity_id
_entity_poly.type
_entity_poly.pdbx_seq_one_letter_code
_entity_poly.pdbx_strand_id
1 'polypeptide(L)'
;VRNWLDNNFPSKWIGRRGPTSWPPRSPDLTPCDFFLWGWAKEEVYKTNPKTLTELEAQICTVLNNVPEEFLKNSTKNVQVRLQKCIDNEGAYVEI
;
A
#
# COMPACT_ATOMS: atom_id res chain seq x y z
N VAL A 1 5.08 14.15 12.15
CA VAL A 1 4.25 13.20 11.35
C VAL A 1 2.81 13.14 11.84
N ARG A 2 2.50 12.70 13.07
CA ARG A 2 1.10 12.58 13.55
C ARG A 2 0.29 13.87 13.43
N ASN A 3 0.77 14.98 13.97
CA ASN A 3 0.06 16.28 13.85
C ASN A 3 -0.24 16.66 12.39
N TRP A 4 0.66 16.31 11.45
CA TRP A 4 0.42 16.55 10.04
C TRP A 4 -0.68 15.63 9.51
N LEU A 5 -0.69 14.34 9.88
CA LEU A 5 -1.75 13.40 9.52
C LEU A 5 -3.09 13.76 10.16
N ASP A 6 -3.11 14.22 11.40
CA ASP A 6 -4.33 14.67 12.08
C ASP A 6 -4.94 15.89 11.38
N ASN A 7 -4.10 16.81 10.88
CA ASN A 7 -4.54 18.00 10.17
C ASN A 7 -5.00 17.70 8.72
N ASN A 8 -4.32 16.81 8.00
CA ASN A 8 -4.59 16.54 6.58
C ASN A 8 -5.56 15.37 6.36
N PHE A 9 -5.62 14.42 7.30
CA PHE A 9 -6.45 13.22 7.25
C PHE A 9 -7.18 12.98 8.59
N PRO A 10 -7.98 13.95 9.06
CA PRO A 10 -8.60 13.88 10.37
C PRO A 10 -9.45 12.62 10.53
N SER A 11 -9.13 11.81 11.54
CA SER A 11 -9.78 10.52 11.84
C SER A 11 -9.74 9.47 10.71
N LYS A 12 -8.91 9.68 9.67
CA LYS A 12 -8.87 8.82 8.47
C LYS A 12 -7.56 8.07 8.29
N TRP A 13 -6.50 8.45 9.01
CA TRP A 13 -5.22 7.78 8.91
C TRP A 13 -5.12 6.60 9.89
N ILE A 14 -4.35 5.60 9.48
CA ILE A 14 -4.19 4.33 10.18
C ILE A 14 -2.72 4.21 10.59
N GLY A 15 -2.46 3.78 11.84
CA GLY A 15 -1.09 3.60 12.29
C GLY A 15 -0.95 3.49 13.81
N ARG A 16 0.30 3.36 14.28
CA ARG A 16 0.59 3.20 15.71
C ARG A 16 0.16 4.44 16.51
N ARG A 17 -0.83 4.27 17.38
CA ARG A 17 -1.47 5.34 18.18
C ARG A 17 -2.19 6.39 17.32
N GLY A 18 -2.71 5.98 16.16
CA GLY A 18 -3.61 6.81 15.35
C GLY A 18 -5.09 6.56 15.68
N PRO A 19 -5.99 7.28 15.00
CA PRO A 19 -7.45 7.09 15.12
C PRO A 19 -7.88 5.64 14.93
N THR A 20 -7.25 4.95 13.98
CA THR A 20 -7.34 3.50 13.82
C THR A 20 -5.97 2.90 14.09
N SER A 21 -5.88 2.07 15.14
CA SER A 21 -4.64 1.39 15.49
C SER A 21 -4.30 0.31 14.47
N TRP A 22 -3.03 0.25 14.07
CA TRP A 22 -2.51 -0.76 13.15
C TRP A 22 -1.35 -1.52 13.81
N PRO A 23 -1.28 -2.85 13.64
CA PRO A 23 -0.19 -3.65 14.18
C PRO A 23 1.17 -3.24 13.57
N PRO A 24 2.26 -3.27 14.37
CA PRO A 24 3.60 -3.08 13.84
C PRO A 24 4.01 -4.28 12.97
N ARG A 25 4.85 -4.02 11.95
CA ARG A 25 5.45 -5.06 11.08
C ARG A 25 4.43 -5.90 10.29
N SER A 26 3.36 -5.28 9.81
CA SER A 26 2.31 -5.94 9.01
C SER A 26 2.27 -5.47 7.55
N PRO A 27 3.34 -5.69 6.75
CA PRO A 27 3.33 -5.36 5.32
C PRO A 27 2.32 -6.24 4.56
N ASP A 28 2.06 -7.44 5.06
CA ASP A 28 1.05 -8.38 4.59
C ASP A 28 -0.40 -7.88 4.75
N LEU A 29 -0.63 -6.80 5.51
CA LEU A 29 -1.94 -6.16 5.67
C LEU A 29 -2.05 -4.81 4.95
N THR A 30 -0.93 -4.22 4.51
CA THR A 30 -0.89 -2.88 3.90
C THR A 30 -0.95 -2.97 2.37
N PRO A 31 -1.98 -2.42 1.70
CA PRO A 31 -2.13 -2.50 0.24
C PRO A 31 -0.92 -2.03 -0.57
N CYS A 32 -0.23 -1.00 -0.07
CA CYS A 32 0.95 -0.51 -0.74
C CYS A 32 2.07 -1.57 -0.76
N ASP A 33 2.25 -2.28 0.34
CA ASP A 33 3.34 -3.24 0.55
C ASP A 33 3.05 -4.58 -0.12
N PHE A 34 1.87 -5.17 0.09
CA PHE A 34 1.54 -6.47 -0.48
C PHE A 34 1.21 -6.44 -1.98
N PHE A 35 0.95 -5.26 -2.56
CA PHE A 35 0.51 -5.13 -3.95
C PHE A 35 1.18 -3.96 -4.70
N LEU A 36 0.90 -2.72 -4.31
CA LEU A 36 1.18 -1.56 -5.17
C LEU A 36 2.65 -1.43 -5.54
N TRP A 37 3.56 -1.58 -4.58
CA TRP A 37 5.00 -1.43 -4.82
C TRP A 37 5.58 -2.53 -5.70
N GLY A 38 5.08 -3.76 -5.56
CA GLY A 38 5.46 -4.87 -6.44
C GLY A 38 5.04 -4.60 -7.88
N TRP A 39 3.75 -4.31 -8.08
CA TRP A 39 3.19 -4.00 -9.40
C TRP A 39 3.84 -2.76 -10.03
N ALA A 40 3.95 -1.65 -9.29
CA ALA A 40 4.51 -0.41 -9.81
C ALA A 40 5.98 -0.59 -10.23
N LYS A 41 6.75 -1.36 -9.46
CA LYS A 41 8.12 -1.71 -9.84
C LYS A 41 8.14 -2.46 -11.17
N GLU A 42 7.32 -3.49 -11.33
CA GLU A 42 7.25 -4.26 -12.59
C GLU A 42 6.90 -3.36 -13.78
N GLU A 43 5.90 -2.49 -13.66
CA GLU A 43 5.50 -1.56 -14.72
C GLU A 43 6.58 -0.53 -15.04
N VAL A 44 7.22 0.05 -14.03
CA VAL A 44 8.29 1.05 -14.21
C VAL A 44 9.47 0.45 -14.96
N TYR A 45 9.86 -0.79 -14.65
CA TYR A 45 11.02 -1.41 -15.26
C TYR A 45 10.77 -2.00 -16.66
N LYS A 46 9.52 -2.02 -17.17
CA LYS A 46 9.23 -2.42 -18.57
C LYS A 46 9.92 -1.51 -19.59
N THR A 47 10.06 -0.21 -19.28
CA THR A 47 10.72 0.76 -20.17
C THR A 47 12.23 0.85 -19.94
N ASN A 48 12.76 0.17 -18.93
CA ASN A 48 14.19 0.09 -18.59
C ASN A 48 14.88 1.47 -18.51
N PRO A 49 14.39 2.39 -17.64
CA PRO A 49 14.94 3.75 -17.52
C PRO A 49 16.43 3.73 -17.18
N LYS A 50 17.21 4.63 -17.79
CA LYS A 50 18.67 4.69 -17.69
C LYS A 50 19.17 5.86 -16.86
N THR A 51 18.30 6.83 -16.59
CA THR A 51 18.63 8.00 -15.78
C THR A 51 17.64 8.13 -14.61
N LEU A 52 18.04 8.88 -13.58
CA LEU A 52 17.16 9.20 -12.45
C LEU A 52 15.92 9.98 -12.93
N THR A 53 16.09 10.92 -13.86
CA THR A 53 15.00 11.71 -14.42
C THR A 53 13.99 10.85 -15.16
N GLU A 54 14.45 9.90 -15.98
CA GLU A 54 13.57 8.94 -16.65
C GLU A 54 12.83 8.04 -15.65
N LEU A 55 13.54 7.58 -14.61
CA LEU A 55 12.96 6.73 -13.58
C LEU A 55 11.85 7.49 -12.81
N GLU A 56 12.11 8.73 -12.38
CA GLU A 56 11.12 9.57 -11.70
C GLU A 56 9.90 9.84 -12.59
N ALA A 57 10.12 10.21 -13.85
CA ALA A 57 9.03 10.43 -14.81
C ALA A 57 8.19 9.17 -15.04
N GLN A 58 8.83 8.01 -15.11
CA GLN A 58 8.15 6.73 -15.28
C GLN A 58 7.35 6.33 -14.04
N ILE A 59 7.89 6.55 -12.82
CA ILE A 59 7.16 6.31 -11.57
C ILE A 59 5.88 7.16 -11.52
N CYS A 60 5.99 8.45 -11.81
CA CYS A 60 4.83 9.35 -11.85
C CYS A 60 3.80 8.89 -12.90
N THR A 61 4.27 8.49 -14.08
CA THR A 61 3.40 8.00 -15.17
C THR A 61 2.66 6.73 -14.76
N VAL A 62 3.35 5.75 -14.18
CA VAL A 62 2.76 4.48 -13.74
C VAL A 62 1.73 4.71 -12.63
N LEU A 63 2.08 5.50 -11.61
CA LEU A 63 1.19 5.75 -10.47
C LEU A 63 -0.04 6.58 -10.85
N ASN A 64 0.08 7.51 -11.80
CA ASN A 64 -1.06 8.27 -12.30
C ASN A 64 -2.03 7.42 -13.16
N ASN A 65 -1.56 6.29 -13.68
CA ASN A 65 -2.34 5.40 -14.54
C ASN A 65 -2.71 4.07 -13.84
N VAL A 66 -2.64 4.00 -12.51
CA VAL A 66 -3.12 2.81 -11.78
C VAL A 66 -4.61 2.62 -12.08
N PRO A 67 -5.04 1.45 -12.58
CA PRO A 67 -6.45 1.18 -12.81
C PRO A 67 -7.24 1.30 -11.51
N GLU A 68 -8.39 1.99 -11.54
CA GLU A 68 -9.25 2.15 -10.37
C GLU A 68 -9.68 0.79 -9.78
N GLU A 69 -9.86 -0.21 -10.63
CA GLU A 69 -10.16 -1.59 -10.25
C GLU A 69 -9.05 -2.18 -9.34
N PHE A 70 -7.79 -1.89 -9.60
CA PHE A 70 -6.68 -2.41 -8.78
C PHE A 70 -6.72 -1.82 -7.37
N LEU A 71 -7.07 -0.54 -7.25
CA LEU A 71 -7.25 0.13 -5.95
C LEU A 71 -8.47 -0.43 -5.20
N LYS A 72 -9.60 -0.67 -5.89
CA LYS A 72 -10.79 -1.30 -5.32
C LYS A 72 -10.49 -2.72 -4.84
N ASN A 73 -9.80 -3.52 -5.65
CA ASN A 73 -9.49 -4.92 -5.34
C ASN A 73 -8.49 -5.03 -4.19
N SER A 74 -7.42 -4.22 -4.20
CA SER A 74 -6.44 -4.21 -3.09
C SER A 74 -7.09 -3.75 -1.77
N THR A 75 -7.98 -2.76 -1.80
CA THR A 75 -8.74 -2.33 -0.62
C THR A 75 -9.65 -3.43 -0.08
N LYS A 76 -10.39 -4.12 -0.94
CA LYS A 76 -11.22 -5.27 -0.54
C LYS A 76 -10.38 -6.40 0.04
N ASN A 77 -9.20 -6.65 -0.53
CA ASN A 77 -8.30 -7.71 -0.09
C ASN A 77 -7.76 -7.48 1.33
N VAL A 78 -7.71 -6.22 1.81
CA VAL A 78 -7.38 -5.94 3.22
C VAL A 78 -8.31 -6.67 4.17
N GLN A 79 -9.62 -6.71 3.90
CA GLN A 79 -10.58 -7.40 4.77
C GLN A 79 -10.33 -8.90 4.80
N VAL A 80 -10.01 -9.50 3.65
CA VAL A 80 -9.68 -10.93 3.55
C VAL A 80 -8.38 -11.24 4.30
N ARG A 81 -7.36 -10.40 4.14
CA ARG A 81 -6.07 -10.52 4.84
C ARG A 81 -6.22 -10.37 6.35
N LEU A 82 -7.05 -9.42 6.80
CA LEU A 82 -7.37 -9.25 8.22
C LEU A 82 -8.06 -10.48 8.80
N GLN A 83 -9.04 -11.05 8.08
CA GLN A 83 -9.71 -12.27 8.54
C GLN A 83 -8.71 -13.44 8.66
N LYS A 84 -7.89 -13.66 7.64
CA LYS A 84 -6.82 -14.68 7.72
C LYS A 84 -5.84 -14.43 8.86
N CYS A 85 -5.53 -13.17 9.17
CA CYS A 85 -4.63 -12.83 10.26
C CYS A 85 -5.25 -13.22 11.61
N ILE A 86 -6.56 -13.03 11.78
CA ILE A 86 -7.31 -13.48 12.95
C ILE A 86 -7.32 -15.02 13.01
N ASP A 87 -7.63 -15.68 11.89
CA ASP A 87 -7.68 -17.14 11.81
C ASP A 87 -6.30 -17.78 12.11
N ASN A 88 -5.21 -17.08 11.79
CA ASN A 88 -3.83 -17.47 12.07
C ASN A 88 -3.29 -16.93 13.42
N GLU A 89 -4.16 -16.50 14.33
CA GLU A 89 -3.78 -16.01 15.67
C GLU A 89 -2.74 -14.86 15.64
N GLY A 90 -2.80 -14.01 14.62
CA GLY A 90 -1.89 -12.87 14.43
C GLY A 90 -0.56 -13.20 13.74
N ALA A 91 -0.38 -14.42 13.24
CA ALA A 91 0.79 -14.77 12.42
C ALA A 91 0.70 -14.18 11.00
N TYR A 92 1.82 -14.27 10.27
CA TYR A 92 1.93 -13.78 8.89
C TYR A 92 0.88 -14.41 7.96
N VAL A 93 0.39 -13.63 7.01
CA VAL A 93 -0.60 -14.09 6.03
C VAL A 93 -0.10 -14.04 4.58
N GLU A 94 -0.36 -15.13 3.85
CA GLU A 94 -0.21 -15.22 2.40
C GLU A 94 -1.58 -15.52 1.74
N ILE A 95 -1.84 -14.89 0.60
CA ILE A 95 -3.07 -15.04 -0.20
C ILE A 95 -2.71 -15.28 -1.65
#